data_AF-A0A4R5C7F8-F1
#
_entry.id   AF-A0A4R5C7F8-F1
#
_cell.length_a   1.000
_cell.length_b   1.000
_cell.length_c   1.000
_cell.angle_alpha   90.00
_cell.angle_beta   90.00
_cell.angle_gamma   90.00
#
_symmetry.space_group_name_H-M   'P 1'
#
loop_
_entity.id
_entity.type
_entity.pdbx_description
1 polymer ?
#
loop_
_entity_poly.entity_id
_entity_poly.type
_entity_poly.pdbx_seq_one_letter_code
_entity_poly.pdbx_strand_id
1 'polypeptide(L)'
;MPAAEPPAADPAEIVEALRDAARLGPFFEIGTDPAEEADPTWRPFPETDRDRLAGLTDRYAERLGTDERRVAASILFQGLASRLWSPVVAVAARGIVPDLSGLHWRWAPGAPVALWLADPRGRRAKDARDAAGLVHDAVVDGQLRPLRDAMLGFVRLADGLLWGNAASALAGGLNVGPAEPGRAALVRELLAREPLAGTGTFVRGRFVRRSCCLYYRVPPGGEMCGDCALLPRR
;
A
#
# COMPACT_ATOMS: atom_id res chain seq x y z
N MET A 1 8.62 -27.02 17.79
CA MET A 1 7.76 -26.21 18.67
C MET A 1 7.16 -25.11 17.83
N PRO A 2 5.83 -24.88 17.81
CA PRO A 2 5.29 -23.70 17.14
C PRO A 2 5.91 -22.46 17.79
N ALA A 3 6.37 -21.51 16.97
CA ALA A 3 6.89 -20.25 17.50
C ALA A 3 5.79 -19.58 18.32
N ALA A 4 6.10 -19.17 19.56
CA ALA A 4 5.15 -18.47 20.41
C ALA A 4 4.64 -17.21 19.67
N GLU A 5 3.33 -17.02 19.65
CA GLU A 5 2.68 -15.89 18.98
C GLU A 5 3.21 -14.56 19.56
N PRO A 6 3.55 -13.55 18.73
CA PRO A 6 4.06 -12.28 19.23
C PRO A 6 3.04 -11.60 20.17
N PRO A 7 3.51 -10.92 21.23
CA PRO A 7 2.61 -10.33 22.22
C PRO A 7 1.77 -9.21 21.61
N ALA A 8 0.52 -9.11 22.06
CA ALA A 8 -0.37 -8.02 21.71
C ALA A 8 0.22 -6.66 22.13
N ALA A 9 0.06 -5.65 21.29
CA ALA A 9 0.34 -4.26 21.61
C ALA A 9 -0.85 -3.62 22.34
N ASP A 10 -0.58 -2.60 23.16
CA ASP A 10 -1.65 -1.82 23.78
C ASP A 10 -2.35 -0.97 22.70
N PRO A 11 -3.70 -0.93 22.61
CA PRO A 11 -4.41 -0.05 21.69
C PRO A 11 -3.92 1.41 21.70
N ALA A 12 -3.57 1.95 22.87
CA ALA A 12 -3.06 3.32 22.99
C ALA A 12 -1.71 3.50 22.28
N GLU A 13 -0.84 2.49 22.34
CA GLU A 13 0.45 2.46 21.67
C GLU A 13 0.29 2.39 20.14
N ILE A 14 -0.71 1.64 19.65
CA ILE A 14 -1.05 1.60 18.22
C ILE A 14 -1.50 2.98 17.72
N VAL A 15 -2.41 3.62 18.46
CA VAL A 15 -2.93 4.95 18.12
C VAL A 15 -1.80 5.99 18.09
N GLU A 16 -0.91 5.98 19.08
CA GLU A 16 0.24 6.88 19.12
C GLU A 16 1.19 6.64 17.95
N ALA A 17 1.53 5.38 17.66
CA ALA A 17 2.43 5.05 16.57
C ALA A 17 1.86 5.46 15.18
N LEU A 18 0.55 5.28 14.96
CA LEU A 18 -0.12 5.74 13.74
C LEU A 18 -0.16 7.27 13.64
N ARG A 19 -0.46 7.98 14.74
CA ARG A 19 -0.39 9.45 14.80
C ARG A 19 1.01 9.97 14.54
N ASP A 20 2.02 9.26 14.99
CA ASP A 20 3.41 9.59 14.77
C ASP A 20 3.84 9.39 13.32
N ALA A 21 3.42 8.30 12.70
CA ALA A 21 3.64 8.05 11.28
C ALA A 21 2.97 9.14 10.42
N ALA A 22 1.75 9.58 10.77
CA ALA A 22 1.02 10.61 10.03
C ALA A 22 1.77 11.94 9.91
N ARG A 23 2.71 12.25 10.82
CA ARG A 23 3.57 13.44 10.74
C ARG A 23 4.51 13.44 9.53
N LEU A 24 4.73 12.30 8.88
CA LEU A 24 5.50 12.18 7.64
C LEU A 24 4.74 12.69 6.41
N GLY A 25 3.41 12.82 6.50
CA GLY A 25 2.58 13.42 5.47
C GLY A 25 1.30 12.62 5.17
N PRO A 26 0.46 13.10 4.24
CA PRO A 26 -0.90 12.59 4.03
C PRO A 26 -0.98 11.10 3.65
N PHE A 27 0.05 10.55 3.01
CA PHE A 27 0.09 9.12 2.67
C PHE A 27 0.26 8.21 3.89
N PHE A 28 0.78 8.73 5.00
CA PHE A 28 1.03 8.01 6.25
C PHE A 28 -0.13 8.11 7.25
N GLU A 29 -1.24 8.72 6.86
CA GLU A 29 -2.38 8.92 7.74
C GLU A 29 -3.32 7.72 7.73
N ILE A 30 -3.57 7.17 8.92
CA ILE A 30 -4.70 6.29 9.24
C ILE A 30 -5.38 6.91 10.47
N GLY A 31 -6.62 7.36 10.31
CA GLY A 31 -7.43 7.88 11.41
C GLY A 31 -7.80 6.75 12.38
N THR A 32 -7.97 7.09 13.65
CA THR A 32 -8.36 6.14 14.71
C THR A 32 -9.43 6.71 15.64
N ASP A 33 -10.07 7.82 15.25
CA ASP A 33 -11.12 8.44 16.06
C ASP A 33 -12.37 7.55 16.03
N PRO A 34 -12.87 7.06 17.17
CA PRO A 34 -14.11 6.28 17.21
C PRO A 34 -15.32 7.04 16.68
N ALA A 35 -15.31 8.38 16.69
CA ALA A 35 -16.41 9.19 16.17
C ALA A 35 -16.68 8.98 14.67
N GLU A 36 -15.67 8.51 13.91
CA GLU A 36 -15.81 8.20 12.48
C GLU A 36 -16.79 7.04 12.24
N GLU A 37 -17.07 6.18 13.24
CA GLU A 37 -18.05 5.10 13.14
C GLU A 37 -19.48 5.60 12.82
N ALA A 38 -19.79 6.84 13.23
CA ALA A 38 -21.08 7.45 12.96
C ALA A 38 -21.25 7.89 11.49
N ASP A 39 -20.18 7.98 10.71
CA ASP A 39 -20.22 8.42 9.31
C ASP A 39 -20.42 7.22 8.36
N PRO A 40 -21.59 7.11 7.69
CA PRO A 40 -21.92 5.96 6.84
C PRO A 40 -21.17 5.96 5.49
N THR A 41 -20.32 6.97 5.24
CA THR A 41 -19.51 7.04 4.02
C THR A 41 -18.26 6.16 4.08
N TRP A 42 -17.83 5.75 5.28
CA TRP A 42 -16.77 4.77 5.45
C TRP A 42 -17.20 3.39 4.95
N ARG A 43 -16.28 2.70 4.29
CA ARG A 43 -16.49 1.34 3.78
C ARG A 43 -15.39 0.43 4.27
N PRO A 44 -15.66 -0.86 4.52
CA PRO A 44 -14.61 -1.82 4.81
C PRO A 44 -13.56 -1.87 3.69
N PHE A 45 -12.31 -2.09 4.07
CA PHE A 45 -11.19 -2.30 3.17
C PHE A 45 -10.54 -3.68 3.47
N PRO A 46 -10.19 -4.48 2.44
CA PRO A 46 -10.17 -4.14 1.04
C PRO A 46 -11.58 -4.16 0.42
N GLU A 47 -11.82 -3.28 -0.54
CA GLU A 47 -13.04 -3.37 -1.35
C GLU A 47 -12.93 -4.58 -2.28
N THR A 48 -13.94 -5.44 -2.25
CA THR A 48 -14.03 -6.66 -3.07
C THR A 48 -15.22 -6.63 -4.03
N ASP A 49 -16.13 -5.66 -3.89
CA ASP A 49 -17.21 -5.42 -4.84
C ASP A 49 -16.63 -4.89 -6.16
N ARG A 50 -16.75 -5.72 -7.20
CA ARG A 50 -16.18 -5.44 -8.53
C ARG A 50 -16.86 -4.27 -9.22
N ASP A 51 -18.17 -4.10 -9.03
CA ASP A 51 -18.92 -3.02 -9.67
C ASP A 51 -18.53 -1.67 -9.04
N ARG A 52 -18.35 -1.66 -7.72
CA ARG A 52 -17.88 -0.46 -7.01
C ARG A 52 -16.46 -0.10 -7.39
N LEU A 53 -15.56 -1.08 -7.50
CA LEU A 53 -14.19 -0.85 -7.96
C LEU A 53 -14.14 -0.41 -9.44
N ALA A 54 -15.01 -0.96 -10.30
CA ALA A 54 -15.13 -0.54 -11.69
C ALA A 54 -15.57 0.92 -11.78
N GLY A 55 -16.63 1.31 -11.06
CA GLY A 55 -17.10 2.69 -11.02
C GLY A 55 -16.08 3.66 -10.41
N LEU A 56 -15.31 3.23 -9.40
CA LEU A 56 -14.19 4.02 -8.89
C LEU A 56 -13.08 4.18 -9.93
N THR A 57 -12.74 3.10 -10.63
CA THR A 57 -11.72 3.11 -11.69
C THR A 57 -12.10 4.07 -12.80
N ASP A 58 -13.37 4.11 -13.20
CA ASP A 58 -13.87 5.04 -14.21
C ASP A 58 -13.74 6.50 -13.80
N ARG A 59 -14.15 6.83 -12.57
CA ARG A 59 -13.95 8.19 -12.03
C ARG A 59 -12.46 8.55 -11.90
N TYR A 60 -11.61 7.57 -11.63
CA TYR A 60 -10.16 7.77 -11.61
C TYR A 60 -9.60 7.97 -13.02
N ALA A 61 -10.18 7.31 -14.04
CA ALA A 61 -9.83 7.48 -15.44
C ALA A 61 -10.20 8.90 -15.94
N GLU A 62 -11.40 9.38 -15.60
CA GLU A 62 -11.85 10.76 -15.85
C GLU A 62 -10.86 11.77 -15.23
N ARG A 63 -10.46 11.57 -13.98
CA ARG A 63 -9.48 12.43 -13.29
C ARG A 63 -8.12 12.44 -13.98
N LEU A 64 -7.68 11.31 -14.50
CA LEU A 64 -6.42 11.18 -15.24
C LEU A 64 -6.55 11.64 -16.70
N GLY A 65 -7.76 11.94 -17.18
CA GLY A 65 -8.03 12.28 -18.57
C GLY A 65 -7.76 11.13 -19.55
N THR A 66 -7.84 9.87 -19.12
CA THR A 66 -7.54 8.70 -19.96
C THR A 66 -8.80 7.90 -20.28
N ASP A 67 -8.93 7.44 -21.52
CA ASP A 67 -9.97 6.49 -21.93
C ASP A 67 -9.58 5.03 -21.65
N GLU A 68 -8.35 4.80 -21.17
CA GLU A 68 -7.85 3.46 -20.89
C GLU A 68 -8.11 3.04 -19.45
N ARG A 69 -9.23 2.35 -19.23
CA ARG A 69 -9.60 1.81 -17.90
C ARG A 69 -8.46 1.02 -17.21
N ARG A 70 -7.65 0.29 -17.97
CA ARG A 70 -6.47 -0.45 -17.44
C ARG A 70 -5.38 0.48 -16.88
N VAL A 71 -5.18 1.65 -17.47
CA VAL A 71 -4.20 2.64 -16.99
C VAL A 71 -4.68 3.20 -15.65
N ALA A 72 -5.95 3.60 -15.59
CA ALA A 72 -6.58 4.08 -14.36
C ALA A 72 -6.55 3.02 -13.25
N ALA A 73 -6.91 1.77 -13.55
CA ALA A 73 -6.87 0.68 -12.58
C ALA A 73 -5.46 0.40 -12.04
N SER A 74 -4.46 0.39 -12.92
CA SER A 74 -3.05 0.21 -12.56
C SER A 74 -2.58 1.27 -11.56
N ILE A 75 -2.88 2.54 -11.84
CA ILE A 75 -2.45 3.68 -11.02
C ILE A 75 -3.26 3.75 -9.72
N LEU A 76 -4.57 3.47 -9.78
CA LEU A 76 -5.42 3.37 -8.59
C LEU A 76 -4.91 2.30 -7.64
N PHE A 77 -4.64 1.09 -8.13
CA PHE A 77 -4.09 0.01 -7.31
C PHE A 77 -2.75 0.40 -6.69
N GLN A 78 -1.86 1.02 -7.47
CA GLN A 78 -0.58 1.52 -6.95
C GLN A 78 -0.77 2.55 -5.84
N GLY A 79 -1.70 3.50 -6.02
CA GLY A 79 -2.01 4.51 -5.02
C GLY A 79 -2.55 3.91 -3.72
N LEU A 80 -3.45 2.92 -3.82
CA LEU A 80 -3.96 2.18 -2.67
C LEU A 80 -2.86 1.39 -1.97
N ALA A 81 -1.98 0.72 -2.72
CA ALA A 81 -0.82 0.04 -2.15
C ALA A 81 0.10 1.02 -1.40
N SER A 82 0.37 2.20 -1.97
CA SER A 82 1.15 3.24 -1.27
C SER A 82 0.48 3.71 0.02
N ARG A 83 -0.86 3.82 0.06
CA ARG A 83 -1.61 4.23 1.26
C ARG A 83 -1.60 3.17 2.37
N LEU A 84 -1.44 1.90 2.03
CA LEU A 84 -1.23 0.83 3.02
C LEU A 84 0.23 0.78 3.48
N TRP A 85 1.17 0.77 2.53
CA TRP A 85 2.59 0.60 2.84
C TRP A 85 3.15 1.72 3.70
N SER A 86 2.83 2.97 3.38
CA SER A 86 3.44 4.13 4.03
C SER A 86 3.26 4.11 5.56
N PRO A 87 2.02 4.10 6.11
CA PRO A 87 1.82 4.07 7.56
C PRO A 87 2.33 2.77 8.19
N VAL A 88 1.99 1.62 7.60
CA VAL A 88 2.26 0.31 8.22
C VAL A 88 3.76 0.06 8.34
N VAL A 89 4.54 0.37 7.30
CA VAL A 89 6.00 0.19 7.32
C VAL A 89 6.67 1.20 8.24
N ALA A 90 6.16 2.43 8.35
CA ALA A 90 6.67 3.42 9.30
C ALA A 90 6.48 2.97 10.75
N VAL A 91 5.31 2.41 11.08
CA VAL A 91 5.02 1.88 12.43
C VAL A 91 5.79 0.58 12.70
N ALA A 92 5.86 -0.32 11.72
CA ALA A 92 6.57 -1.59 11.83
C ALA A 92 8.09 -1.44 11.96
N ALA A 93 8.67 -0.40 11.36
CA ALA A 93 10.10 -0.08 11.55
C ALA A 93 10.44 0.25 13.02
N ARG A 94 9.43 0.57 13.85
CA ARG A 94 9.54 0.82 15.29
C ARG A 94 9.10 -0.37 16.15
N GLY A 95 8.85 -1.53 15.54
CA GLY A 95 8.53 -2.77 16.25
C GLY A 95 7.05 -3.01 16.51
N ILE A 96 6.14 -2.23 15.94
CA ILE A 96 4.70 -2.39 16.10
C ILE A 96 4.06 -2.70 14.75
N VAL A 97 3.19 -3.70 14.68
CA VAL A 97 2.44 -4.00 13.45
C VAL A 97 0.94 -3.89 13.74
N PRO A 98 0.25 -2.87 13.18
CA PRO A 98 -1.19 -2.74 13.31
C PRO A 98 -1.92 -3.94 12.67
N ASP A 99 -2.98 -4.41 13.31
CA ASP A 99 -3.98 -5.24 12.68
C ASP A 99 -4.85 -4.35 11.77
N LEU A 100 -5.08 -4.79 10.54
CA LEU A 100 -5.85 -4.06 9.53
C LEU A 100 -7.22 -4.69 9.27
N SER A 101 -7.65 -5.66 10.09
CA SER A 101 -8.95 -6.33 9.95
C SER A 101 -10.15 -5.37 10.08
N GLY A 102 -10.00 -4.31 10.89
CA GLY A 102 -10.98 -3.23 11.05
C GLY A 102 -10.76 -2.03 10.12
N LEU A 103 -9.93 -2.16 9.08
CA LEU A 103 -9.59 -1.04 8.21
C LEU A 103 -10.77 -0.65 7.33
N HIS A 104 -11.05 0.64 7.29
CA HIS A 104 -12.03 1.27 6.45
C HIS A 104 -11.37 2.30 5.54
N TRP A 105 -12.00 2.56 4.41
CA TRP A 105 -11.57 3.58 3.47
C TRP A 105 -12.74 4.46 3.05
N ARG A 106 -12.38 5.66 2.62
CA ARG A 106 -13.29 6.59 1.98
C ARG A 106 -12.58 7.22 0.80
N TRP A 107 -13.30 7.34 -0.29
CA TRP A 107 -12.84 8.03 -1.48
C TRP A 107 -13.88 9.03 -1.95
N ALA A 108 -13.42 10.24 -2.29
CA ALA A 108 -14.22 11.26 -2.95
C ALA A 108 -13.45 11.80 -4.17
N PRO A 109 -14.15 12.23 -5.25
CA PRO A 109 -13.51 12.89 -6.38
C PRO A 109 -12.67 14.08 -5.92
N GLY A 110 -11.44 14.18 -6.42
CA GLY A 110 -10.50 15.25 -6.06
C GLY A 110 -9.82 15.10 -4.69
N ALA A 111 -10.32 14.23 -3.80
CA ALA A 111 -9.71 13.98 -2.50
C ALA A 111 -8.69 12.82 -2.56
N PRO A 112 -7.69 12.81 -1.66
CA PRO A 112 -6.92 11.61 -1.37
C PRO A 112 -7.83 10.50 -0.80
N VAL A 113 -7.43 9.24 -0.96
CA VAL A 113 -8.04 8.13 -0.21
C VAL A 113 -7.77 8.35 1.26
N ALA A 114 -8.83 8.41 2.06
CA ALA A 114 -8.75 8.42 3.51
C ALA A 114 -8.84 6.98 4.04
N LEU A 115 -8.09 6.69 5.10
CA LEU A 115 -8.11 5.41 5.81
C LEU A 115 -8.46 5.67 7.26
N TRP A 116 -9.30 4.81 7.82
CA TRP A 116 -9.69 4.83 9.23
C TRP A 116 -9.62 3.40 9.75
N LEU A 117 -9.00 3.20 10.92
CA LEU A 117 -8.92 1.91 11.57
C LEU A 117 -9.89 1.89 12.76
N ALA A 118 -10.97 1.14 12.60
CA ALA A 118 -11.90 0.86 13.70
C ALA A 118 -11.22 -0.08 14.69
N ASP A 119 -11.41 0.18 15.99
CA ASP A 119 -10.87 -0.65 17.10
C ASP A 119 -9.36 -0.96 16.95
N PRO A 120 -8.47 0.05 17.09
CA PRO A 120 -7.04 -0.12 16.83
C PRO A 120 -6.39 -1.22 17.69
N ARG A 121 -5.90 -2.26 17.04
CA ARG A 121 -5.17 -3.40 17.64
C ARG A 121 -3.89 -3.67 16.87
N GLY A 122 -3.01 -4.49 17.43
CA GLY A 122 -1.79 -4.90 16.76
C GLY A 122 -0.90 -5.77 17.61
N ARG A 123 0.31 -6.04 17.10
CA ARG A 123 1.30 -6.90 17.73
C ARG A 123 2.66 -6.21 17.80
N ARG A 124 3.44 -6.53 18.83
CA ARG A 124 4.85 -6.15 18.89
C ARG A 124 5.69 -7.19 18.16
N ALA A 125 6.48 -6.73 17.21
CA ALA A 125 7.44 -7.56 16.50
C ALA A 125 8.69 -7.78 17.35
N LYS A 126 9.21 -9.01 17.34
CA LYS A 126 10.41 -9.39 18.10
C LYS A 126 11.68 -8.85 17.46
N ASP A 127 11.72 -8.80 16.15
CA ASP A 127 12.82 -8.30 15.34
C ASP A 127 12.31 -7.88 13.94
N ALA A 128 13.20 -7.41 13.07
CA ALA A 128 12.84 -6.94 11.73
C ALA A 128 12.27 -8.04 10.82
N ARG A 129 12.66 -9.31 11.02
CA ARG A 129 12.19 -10.44 10.23
C ARG A 129 10.78 -10.87 10.63
N ASP A 130 10.52 -10.86 11.93
CA ASP A 130 9.18 -11.05 12.52
C ASP A 130 8.25 -9.91 12.09
N ALA A 131 8.70 -8.65 12.15
CA ALA A 131 7.96 -7.49 11.65
C ALA A 131 7.60 -7.64 10.18
N ALA A 132 8.55 -8.06 9.33
CA ALA A 132 8.29 -8.29 7.91
C ALA A 132 7.28 -9.41 7.66
N GLY A 133 7.25 -10.46 8.50
CA GLY A 133 6.22 -11.50 8.44
C GLY A 133 4.84 -10.96 8.76
N LEU A 134 4.70 -10.30 9.91
CA LEU A 134 3.43 -9.71 10.35
C LEU A 134 2.89 -8.65 9.37
N VAL A 135 3.76 -7.80 8.82
CA VAL A 135 3.39 -6.80 7.82
C VAL A 135 2.98 -7.45 6.51
N HIS A 136 3.66 -8.52 6.10
CA HIS A 136 3.31 -9.28 4.91
C HIS A 136 1.92 -9.90 5.05
N ASP A 137 1.65 -10.58 6.16
CA ASP A 137 0.33 -11.16 6.44
C ASP A 137 -0.76 -10.07 6.45
N ALA A 138 -0.52 -8.97 7.18
CA ALA A 138 -1.50 -7.90 7.35
C ALA A 138 -1.78 -7.13 6.06
N VAL A 139 -0.77 -6.86 5.22
CA VAL A 139 -0.93 -6.00 4.03
C VAL A 139 -1.02 -6.81 2.74
N VAL A 140 -0.12 -7.78 2.52
CA VAL A 140 -0.13 -8.55 1.27
C VAL A 140 -1.34 -9.48 1.25
N ASP A 141 -1.47 -10.33 2.27
CA ASP A 141 -2.50 -11.35 2.28
C ASP A 141 -3.86 -10.82 2.73
N GLY A 142 -3.89 -9.97 3.77
CA GLY A 142 -5.13 -9.39 4.28
C GLY A 142 -5.78 -8.35 3.36
N GLN A 143 -5.00 -7.62 2.56
CA GLN A 143 -5.47 -6.41 1.87
C GLN A 143 -5.21 -6.44 0.37
N LEU A 144 -3.95 -6.53 -0.05
CA LEU A 144 -3.56 -6.40 -1.45
C LEU A 144 -4.00 -7.57 -2.31
N ARG A 145 -3.94 -8.81 -1.80
CA ARG A 145 -4.34 -10.00 -2.55
C ARG A 145 -5.84 -10.02 -2.86
N PRO A 146 -6.77 -9.80 -1.90
CA PRO A 146 -8.19 -9.69 -2.21
C PRO A 146 -8.51 -8.52 -3.16
N LEU A 147 -7.87 -7.35 -2.95
CA LEU A 147 -8.07 -6.19 -3.83
C LEU A 147 -7.61 -6.50 -5.27
N ARG A 148 -6.44 -7.13 -5.42
CA ARG A 148 -5.90 -7.58 -6.71
C ARG A 148 -6.84 -8.58 -7.38
N ASP A 149 -7.36 -9.56 -6.64
CA ASP A 149 -8.30 -10.55 -7.19
C ASP A 149 -9.60 -9.89 -7.67
N ALA A 150 -10.13 -8.93 -6.92
CA ALA A 150 -11.30 -8.17 -7.32
C ALA A 150 -11.03 -7.31 -8.56
N MET A 151 -9.88 -6.60 -8.62
CA MET A 151 -9.46 -5.81 -9.78
C MET A 151 -9.37 -6.66 -11.06
N LEU A 152 -8.68 -7.80 -10.99
CA LEU A 152 -8.51 -8.70 -12.14
C LEU A 152 -9.84 -9.31 -12.61
N GLY A 153 -10.87 -9.28 -11.77
CA GLY A 153 -12.21 -9.75 -12.11
C GLY A 153 -12.98 -8.86 -13.09
N PHE A 154 -12.59 -7.60 -13.29
CA PHE A 154 -13.29 -6.67 -14.20
C PHE A 154 -12.39 -5.91 -15.18
N VAL A 155 -11.07 -5.90 -14.98
CA VAL A 155 -10.12 -5.26 -15.89
C VAL A 155 -8.96 -6.19 -16.23
N ARG A 156 -8.61 -6.26 -17.52
CA ARG A 156 -7.48 -7.06 -18.00
C ARG A 156 -6.16 -6.36 -17.66
N LEU A 157 -5.52 -6.80 -16.59
CA LEU A 157 -4.16 -6.43 -16.19
C LEU A 157 -3.29 -7.67 -16.07
N ALA A 158 -1.99 -7.51 -16.34
CA ALA A 158 -1.02 -8.57 -16.06
C ALA A 158 -0.81 -8.67 -14.54
N ASP A 159 -0.77 -9.88 -14.00
CA ASP A 159 -0.58 -10.10 -12.58
C ASP A 159 0.71 -9.45 -12.04
N GLY A 160 1.84 -9.72 -12.71
CA GLY A 160 3.14 -9.13 -12.35
C GLY A 160 3.21 -7.60 -12.50
N LEU A 161 2.25 -6.97 -13.19
CA LEU A 161 2.13 -5.51 -13.22
C LEU A 161 1.59 -5.00 -11.88
N LEU A 162 0.52 -5.62 -11.33
CA LEU A 162 -0.04 -5.22 -10.04
C LEU A 162 0.98 -5.42 -8.91
N TRP A 163 1.65 -6.58 -8.86
CA TRP A 163 2.69 -6.81 -7.86
C TRP A 163 3.92 -5.93 -8.05
N GLY A 164 4.29 -5.61 -9.31
CA GLY A 164 5.31 -4.60 -9.59
C GLY A 164 4.94 -3.20 -9.09
N ASN A 165 3.67 -2.81 -9.22
CA ASN A 165 3.16 -1.56 -8.66
C ASN A 165 3.18 -1.58 -7.12
N ALA A 166 2.76 -2.68 -6.48
CA ALA A 166 2.84 -2.82 -5.02
C ALA A 166 4.28 -2.74 -4.51
N ALA A 167 5.24 -3.37 -5.20
CA ALA A 167 6.66 -3.32 -4.84
C ALA A 167 7.26 -1.92 -5.05
N SER A 168 6.91 -1.24 -6.14
CA SER A 168 7.30 0.15 -6.39
C SER A 168 6.72 1.09 -5.33
N ALA A 169 5.45 0.91 -4.96
CA ALA A 169 4.81 1.66 -3.87
C ALA A 169 5.55 1.46 -2.53
N LEU A 170 5.90 0.21 -2.18
CA LEU A 170 6.66 -0.13 -0.98
C LEU A 170 8.04 0.53 -0.98
N ALA A 171 8.79 0.41 -2.09
CA ALA A 171 10.12 1.00 -2.21
C ALA A 171 10.07 2.54 -2.19
N GLY A 172 9.04 3.13 -2.80
CA GLY A 172 8.81 4.57 -2.84
C GLY A 172 8.66 5.21 -1.46
N GLY A 173 8.16 4.46 -0.47
CA GLY A 173 8.07 4.90 0.92
C GLY A 173 9.41 5.29 1.56
N LEU A 174 10.54 4.78 1.02
CA LEU A 174 11.89 5.17 1.47
C LEU A 174 12.29 6.58 1.07
N ASN A 175 11.60 7.19 0.11
CA ASN A 175 11.89 8.55 -0.36
C ASN A 175 11.22 9.65 0.48
N VAL A 176 10.41 9.28 1.49
CA VAL A 176 9.65 10.24 2.32
C VAL A 176 10.12 10.19 3.76
N GLY A 177 10.42 11.36 4.34
CA GLY A 177 10.91 11.46 5.72
C GLY A 177 12.40 11.15 5.86
N PRO A 178 12.92 11.07 7.11
CA PRO A 178 14.32 10.83 7.35
C PRO A 178 14.77 9.43 6.88
N ALA A 179 16.06 9.34 6.53
CA ALA A 179 16.67 8.06 6.22
C ALA A 179 16.83 7.23 7.51
N GLU A 180 16.03 6.19 7.63
CA GLU A 180 16.02 5.30 8.80
C GLU A 180 16.50 3.89 8.39
N PRO A 181 17.65 3.41 8.90
CA PRO A 181 18.17 2.09 8.54
C PRO A 181 17.20 0.93 8.79
N GLY A 182 16.44 0.99 9.89
CA GLY A 182 15.43 -0.02 10.23
C GLY A 182 14.31 -0.10 9.18
N ARG A 183 13.81 1.05 8.72
CA ARG A 183 12.79 1.13 7.67
C ARG A 183 13.32 0.59 6.33
N ALA A 184 14.55 0.94 5.97
CA ALA A 184 15.20 0.42 4.76
C ALA A 184 15.41 -1.11 4.81
N ALA A 185 15.81 -1.64 5.96
CA ALA A 185 15.95 -3.08 6.17
C ALA A 185 14.60 -3.81 6.05
N LEU A 186 13.55 -3.30 6.69
CA LEU A 186 12.20 -3.85 6.61
C LEU A 186 11.65 -3.87 5.17
N VAL A 187 11.81 -2.77 4.42
CA VAL A 187 11.41 -2.71 3.01
C VAL A 187 12.13 -3.76 2.16
N ARG A 188 13.44 -3.96 2.37
CA ARG A 188 14.20 -4.98 1.64
C ARG A 188 13.75 -6.39 1.99
N GLU A 189 13.50 -6.67 3.27
CA GLU A 189 13.00 -7.97 3.74
C GLU A 189 11.62 -8.29 3.15
N LEU A 190 10.72 -7.31 3.08
CA LEU A 190 9.41 -7.45 2.44
C LEU A 190 9.52 -7.69 0.93
N LEU A 191 10.39 -6.94 0.24
CA LEU A 191 10.63 -7.10 -1.21
C LEU A 191 11.29 -8.44 -1.56
N ALA A 192 11.89 -9.13 -0.59
CA ALA A 192 12.46 -10.46 -0.77
C ALA A 192 11.42 -11.60 -0.65
N ARG A 193 10.15 -11.28 -0.34
CA ARG A 193 9.07 -12.26 -0.16
C ARG A 193 8.12 -12.27 -1.34
N GLU A 194 7.67 -13.45 -1.75
CA GLU A 194 6.59 -13.58 -2.74
C GLU A 194 5.31 -12.92 -2.21
N PRO A 195 4.49 -12.28 -3.05
CA PRO A 195 4.61 -12.13 -4.51
C PRO A 195 5.41 -10.89 -4.95
N LEU A 196 6.07 -10.19 -4.02
CA LEU A 196 6.88 -9.00 -4.32
C LEU A 196 8.28 -9.37 -4.84
N ALA A 197 8.79 -10.53 -4.43
CA ALA A 197 10.07 -11.05 -4.85
C ALA A 197 10.20 -11.09 -6.38
N GLY A 198 11.34 -10.62 -6.87
CA GLY A 198 11.62 -10.59 -8.31
C GLY A 198 10.76 -9.61 -9.12
N THR A 199 9.91 -8.76 -8.53
CA THR A 199 9.14 -7.75 -9.29
C THR A 199 9.97 -6.52 -9.68
N GLY A 200 11.14 -6.36 -9.08
CA GLY A 200 12.10 -5.28 -9.35
C GLY A 200 13.39 -5.47 -8.56
N THR A 201 14.27 -4.47 -8.60
CA THR A 201 15.53 -4.47 -7.83
C THR A 201 16.05 -3.06 -7.63
N PHE A 202 16.92 -2.86 -6.64
CA PHE A 202 17.59 -1.59 -6.43
C PHE A 202 18.80 -1.45 -7.36
N VAL A 203 18.82 -0.40 -8.17
CA VAL A 203 19.96 0.02 -8.99
C VAL A 203 20.39 1.41 -8.50
N ARG A 204 21.64 1.52 -8.00
CA ARG A 204 22.20 2.78 -7.46
C ARG A 204 21.28 3.48 -6.45
N GLY A 205 20.68 2.70 -5.55
CA GLY A 205 19.79 3.20 -4.49
C GLY A 205 18.36 3.52 -4.94
N ARG A 206 18.00 3.33 -6.22
CA ARG A 206 16.62 3.50 -6.73
C ARG A 206 16.01 2.16 -7.09
N PHE A 207 14.73 1.98 -6.81
CA PHE A 207 14.02 0.77 -7.20
C PHE A 207 13.64 0.83 -8.68
N VAL A 208 13.90 -0.24 -9.42
CA VAL A 208 13.56 -0.38 -10.83
C VAL A 208 12.71 -1.63 -11.00
N ARG A 209 11.50 -1.46 -11.53
CA ARG A 209 10.58 -2.56 -11.79
C ARG A 209 11.04 -3.44 -12.94
N ARG A 210 10.49 -4.66 -12.98
CA ARG A 210 10.52 -5.57 -14.14
C ARG A 210 9.26 -5.50 -15.01
N SER A 211 8.22 -4.80 -14.54
CA SER A 211 6.97 -4.57 -15.26
C SER A 211 6.72 -3.07 -15.48
N CYS A 212 5.95 -2.74 -16.51
CA CYS A 212 5.52 -1.37 -16.78
C CYS A 212 4.22 -1.05 -16.03
N CYS A 213 4.19 0.06 -15.29
CA CYS A 213 3.00 0.53 -14.56
C CYS A 213 1.95 1.23 -15.42
N LEU A 214 2.20 1.38 -16.73
CA LEU A 214 1.35 2.08 -17.71
C LEU A 214 1.21 3.60 -17.51
N TYR A 215 1.90 4.20 -16.54
CA TYR A 215 1.85 5.66 -16.31
C TYR A 215 2.15 6.48 -17.57
N TYR A 216 3.08 6.02 -18.42
CA TYR A 216 3.44 6.71 -19.67
C TYR A 216 2.29 6.85 -20.68
N ARG A 217 1.17 6.15 -20.46
CA ARG A 217 -0.05 6.23 -21.27
C ARG A 217 -1.06 7.25 -20.75
N VAL A 218 -0.84 7.84 -19.57
CA VAL A 218 -1.69 8.93 -19.05
C VAL A 218 -1.51 10.15 -19.94
N PRO A 219 -2.58 10.74 -20.51
CA PRO A 219 -2.48 11.90 -21.38
C PRO A 219 -1.77 13.10 -20.75
N PRO A 220 -1.00 13.88 -21.53
CA PRO A 220 -0.79 13.76 -22.98
C PRO A 220 0.08 12.57 -23.42
N GLY A 221 0.63 11.81 -22.47
CA GLY A 221 1.47 10.64 -22.69
C GLY A 221 2.96 10.99 -22.78
N GLY A 222 3.79 9.95 -22.70
CA GLY A 222 5.24 10.05 -22.92
C GLY A 222 6.09 10.25 -21.66
N GLU A 223 5.50 10.63 -20.52
CA GLU A 223 6.23 10.74 -19.26
C GLU A 223 6.46 9.38 -18.61
N MET A 224 7.71 9.08 -18.25
CA MET A 224 8.07 7.82 -17.62
C MET A 224 8.06 7.98 -16.11
N CYS A 225 7.49 7.01 -15.39
CA CYS A 225 7.54 6.99 -13.93
C CYS A 225 8.98 6.82 -13.39
N GLY A 226 9.23 7.22 -12.14
CA GLY A 226 10.55 7.11 -11.50
C GLY A 226 11.15 5.68 -11.49
N ASP A 227 10.31 4.65 -11.44
CA ASP A 227 10.73 3.25 -11.35
C ASP A 227 10.52 2.49 -12.69
N CYS A 228 10.62 3.18 -13.81
CA CYS A 228 10.20 2.64 -15.11
C CYS A 228 11.11 1.52 -15.63
N ALA A 229 10.52 0.37 -15.94
CA ALA A 229 11.22 -0.76 -16.57
C ALA A 229 11.64 -0.49 -18.03
N LEU A 230 11.08 0.54 -18.67
CA LEU A 230 11.37 0.90 -20.06
C LEU A 230 12.53 1.89 -20.18
N LEU A 231 12.96 2.51 -19.07
CA LEU A 231 14.14 3.37 -19.07
C LEU A 231 15.41 2.51 -19.05
N PRO A 232 16.50 2.94 -19.71
CA PRO A 232 17.78 2.27 -19.59
C PRO A 232 18.18 2.18 -18.11
N ARG A 233 18.55 0.98 -17.67
CA ARG A 233 19.06 0.73 -16.32
C ARG A 233 20.43 1.39 -16.22
N ARG A 234 20.47 2.66 -15.85
CA ARG A 234 21.72 3.41 -15.68
C ARG A 234 22.29 3.17 -14.30
#